data_AF-C0XU43-F1
#
_entry.id   AF-C0XU43-F1
#
_cell.length_a   1.000
_cell.length_b   1.000
_cell.length_c   1.000
_cell.angle_alpha   90.00
_cell.angle_beta   90.00
_cell.angle_gamma   90.00
#
_symmetry.space_group_name_H-M   'P 1'
#
loop_
_entity.id
_entity.type
_entity.pdbx_description
1 polymer ?
#
loop_
_entity_poly.entity_id
_entity_poly.type
_entity_poly.pdbx_seq_one_letter_code
_entity_poly.pdbx_strand_id
1 'polypeptide(L)'
;MSFRARVSTAVCVVLALLFGSAPVQAASSQVALPQFDGHAGAVQRQGSTMMAPEGTNDPRCTADEIVVLVHGTDATFYADHALIGETLARSGWCVYRIDYGYGENSYGWAPLVDSAAQIDRLVSSAIATSGATRVHMVGYSQGATVSRYWVNEMSHGRAASWFGLGSPTNGVNLPGIDQQLHTSSAQQSVIAPALVDHVGGSEVMRSLAQTPIIEGVRYATFGSRFDGVLVAIDQRLPGATNIVLQDVCPADLSGHFFLPYNPTVIEAIVQWLRDGEIGTLPCQPRALGHGVADLAIVSNFGNGQLPPPVVYPPSP
;
A
#
# COMPACT_ATOMS: atom_id res chain seq x y z
N MET A 1 -104.25 -4.87 -16.47
CA MET A 1 -104.05 -3.97 -15.32
C MET A 1 -102.56 -3.66 -15.23
N SER A 2 -102.22 -2.37 -15.30
CA SER A 2 -100.85 -1.83 -15.39
C SER A 2 -100.01 -2.10 -14.14
N PHE A 3 -98.73 -2.46 -14.31
CA PHE A 3 -97.68 -1.98 -13.40
C PHE A 3 -96.30 -2.05 -14.09
N ARG A 4 -95.52 -0.98 -13.91
CA ARG A 4 -94.19 -0.73 -14.48
C ARG A 4 -93.12 -1.59 -13.80
N ALA A 5 -92.14 -2.08 -14.56
CA ALA A 5 -90.82 -2.41 -14.00
C ALA A 5 -89.74 -2.18 -15.07
N ARG A 6 -88.76 -1.33 -14.73
CA ARG A 6 -87.65 -0.90 -15.58
C ARG A 6 -86.61 -2.01 -15.65
N VAL A 7 -86.10 -2.27 -16.85
CA VAL A 7 -84.89 -3.06 -17.11
C VAL A 7 -83.67 -2.18 -16.81
N SER A 8 -82.80 -2.63 -15.91
CA SER A 8 -81.44 -2.10 -15.75
C SER A 8 -80.45 -3.26 -15.80
N THR A 9 -79.65 -3.25 -16.85
CA THR A 9 -78.51 -4.11 -17.14
C THR A 9 -77.27 -3.62 -16.38
N ALA A 10 -76.39 -4.57 -16.02
CA ALA A 10 -74.91 -4.49 -15.97
C ALA A 10 -74.35 -5.10 -14.67
N VAL A 11 -73.86 -6.35 -14.72
CA VAL A 11 -72.48 -6.79 -15.07
C VAL A 11 -71.60 -6.86 -13.82
N CYS A 12 -71.27 -8.10 -13.45
CA CYS A 12 -70.37 -8.47 -12.37
C CYS A 12 -68.96 -7.91 -12.58
N VAL A 13 -68.45 -7.19 -11.58
CA VAL A 13 -67.06 -6.76 -11.48
C VAL A 13 -66.23 -7.93 -10.90
N VAL A 14 -65.26 -8.42 -11.66
CA VAL A 14 -64.15 -9.24 -11.15
C VAL A 14 -62.94 -8.31 -10.98
N LEU A 15 -62.49 -8.11 -9.73
CA LEU A 15 -61.24 -7.41 -9.44
C LEU A 15 -60.05 -8.30 -9.83
N ALA A 16 -59.31 -7.92 -10.87
CA ALA A 16 -57.97 -8.44 -11.12
C ALA A 16 -56.94 -7.50 -10.45
N LEU A 17 -56.23 -8.01 -9.45
CA LEU A 17 -55.08 -7.35 -8.82
C LEU A 17 -53.88 -7.43 -9.77
N LEU A 18 -53.53 -6.32 -10.41
CA LEU A 18 -52.28 -6.15 -11.15
C LEU A 18 -51.19 -5.69 -10.17
N PHE A 19 -50.40 -6.63 -9.64
CA PHE A 19 -49.10 -6.30 -9.05
C PHE A 19 -48.09 -6.16 -10.20
N GLY A 20 -47.76 -4.92 -10.56
CA GLY A 20 -46.65 -4.64 -11.46
C GLY A 20 -45.33 -4.97 -10.76
N SER A 21 -44.61 -5.96 -11.27
CA SER A 21 -43.22 -6.24 -10.90
C SER A 21 -42.33 -5.17 -11.53
N ALA A 22 -41.95 -4.16 -10.75
CA ALA A 22 -40.83 -3.29 -11.12
C ALA A 22 -39.53 -4.13 -11.08
N PRO A 23 -38.63 -4.00 -12.07
CA PRO A 23 -37.32 -4.62 -11.97
C PRO A 23 -36.57 -3.96 -10.81
N VAL A 24 -36.10 -4.77 -9.87
CA VAL A 24 -35.12 -4.33 -8.88
C VAL A 24 -33.80 -4.17 -9.66
N GLN A 25 -33.51 -2.96 -10.13
CA GLN A 25 -32.13 -2.60 -10.44
C GLN A 25 -31.35 -2.72 -9.12
N ALA A 26 -30.52 -3.75 -9.00
CA ALA A 26 -29.49 -3.79 -7.99
C ALA A 26 -28.56 -2.60 -8.27
N ALA A 27 -28.73 -1.52 -7.51
CA ALA A 27 -27.76 -0.45 -7.47
C ALA A 27 -26.46 -1.06 -6.93
N SER A 28 -25.49 -1.30 -7.82
CA SER A 28 -24.12 -1.52 -7.40
C SER A 28 -23.64 -0.22 -6.79
N SER A 29 -23.83 -0.07 -5.49
CA SER A 29 -23.20 0.98 -4.69
C SER A 29 -21.69 0.69 -4.71
N GLN A 30 -21.00 1.12 -5.77
CA GLN A 30 -19.57 1.33 -5.69
C GLN A 30 -19.39 2.45 -4.67
N VAL A 31 -19.16 2.09 -3.42
CA VAL A 31 -18.65 3.02 -2.41
C VAL A 31 -17.43 3.65 -3.08
N ALA A 32 -17.40 4.97 -3.27
CA ALA A 32 -16.21 5.60 -3.81
C ALA A 32 -15.03 5.26 -2.88
N LEU A 33 -13.86 4.95 -3.44
CA LEU A 33 -12.64 4.88 -2.61
C LEU A 33 -12.59 6.17 -1.78
N PRO A 34 -12.25 6.13 -0.48
CA PRO A 34 -11.93 7.33 0.26
C PRO A 34 -10.96 8.13 -0.60
N GLN A 35 -11.24 9.41 -0.83
CA GLN A 35 -10.24 10.30 -1.42
C GLN A 35 -9.09 10.38 -0.41
N PHE A 36 -8.07 9.56 -0.63
CA PHE A 36 -6.79 9.74 0.02
C PHE A 36 -6.11 10.88 -0.73
N ASP A 37 -6.12 12.08 -0.17
CA ASP A 37 -5.40 13.25 -0.69
C ASP A 37 -3.87 13.05 -0.70
N GLY A 38 -3.39 11.91 -0.19
CA GLY A 38 -2.00 11.49 -0.11
C GLY A 38 -1.70 10.84 1.25
N HIS A 39 -0.41 10.57 1.48
CA HIS A 39 0.11 9.99 2.73
C HIS A 39 -0.28 10.81 3.97
N ALA A 40 -0.20 12.14 3.90
CA ALA A 40 -0.60 13.03 4.99
C ALA A 40 -2.07 12.86 5.41
N GLY A 41 -2.98 12.73 4.45
CA GLY A 41 -4.40 12.52 4.72
C GLY A 41 -4.67 11.16 5.39
N ALA A 42 -3.88 10.13 5.07
CA ALA A 42 -3.97 8.83 5.75
C ALA A 42 -3.48 8.92 7.20
N VAL A 43 -2.33 9.55 7.45
CA VAL A 43 -1.81 9.79 8.81
C VAL A 43 -2.82 10.58 9.65
N GLN A 44 -3.41 11.65 9.08
CA GLN A 44 -4.41 12.45 9.78
C GLN A 44 -5.68 11.65 10.12
N ARG A 45 -6.19 10.83 9.19
CA ARG A 45 -7.37 10.00 9.44
C ARG A 45 -7.12 8.96 10.52
N GLN A 46 -5.94 8.35 10.53
CA GLN A 46 -5.55 7.38 11.56
C GLN A 46 -5.57 7.99 12.96
N GLY A 47 -5.01 9.19 13.08
CA GLY A 47 -4.78 9.82 14.36
C GLY A 47 -4.04 8.90 15.34
N SER A 48 -4.56 8.74 16.55
CA SER A 48 -3.99 7.83 17.56
C SER A 48 -4.62 6.43 17.57
N THR A 49 -5.50 6.12 16.60
CA THR A 49 -6.23 4.85 16.56
C THR A 49 -5.61 3.90 15.54
N MET A 50 -5.46 2.63 15.88
CA MET A 50 -5.10 1.61 14.88
C MET A 50 -6.28 1.43 13.91
N MET A 51 -6.14 1.95 12.70
CA MET A 51 -7.13 1.83 11.62
C MET A 51 -6.74 0.74 10.64
N ALA A 52 -7.70 0.22 9.87
CA ALA A 52 -7.46 -0.73 8.77
C ALA A 52 -8.18 -0.33 7.49
N PRO A 53 -7.52 -0.43 6.31
CA PRO A 53 -8.17 -0.33 5.03
C PRO A 53 -9.18 -1.44 4.89
N GLU A 54 -10.32 -1.08 4.32
CA GLU A 54 -11.44 -1.97 4.11
C GLU A 54 -11.00 -3.20 3.31
N GLY A 55 -11.43 -4.39 3.74
CA GLY A 55 -11.15 -5.66 3.07
C GLY A 55 -9.75 -6.26 3.30
N THR A 56 -8.83 -5.57 3.98
CA THR A 56 -7.54 -6.17 4.37
C THR A 56 -7.68 -7.07 5.61
N ASN A 57 -6.88 -8.13 5.68
CA ASN A 57 -6.94 -9.17 6.73
C ASN A 57 -8.34 -9.81 6.88
N ASP A 58 -9.17 -9.91 5.82
CA ASP A 58 -10.46 -10.62 5.90
C ASP A 58 -10.23 -12.12 6.14
N PRO A 59 -10.63 -12.67 7.30
CA PRO A 59 -10.42 -14.07 7.64
C PRO A 59 -11.23 -15.05 6.77
N ARG A 60 -12.16 -14.55 5.97
CA ARG A 60 -12.98 -15.36 5.04
C ARG A 60 -12.42 -15.36 3.62
N CYS A 61 -11.36 -14.61 3.36
CA CYS A 61 -10.78 -14.53 2.03
C CYS A 61 -10.05 -15.84 1.69
N THR A 62 -10.38 -16.45 0.57
CA THR A 62 -9.73 -17.66 0.05
C THR A 62 -9.19 -17.42 -1.35
N ALA A 63 -7.95 -17.81 -1.61
CA ALA A 63 -7.28 -17.62 -2.88
C ALA A 63 -6.10 -18.59 -3.02
N ASP A 64 -5.66 -18.86 -4.24
CA ASP A 64 -4.44 -19.65 -4.50
C ASP A 64 -3.16 -18.84 -4.25
N GLU A 65 -3.24 -17.51 -4.42
CA GLU A 65 -2.16 -16.55 -4.19
C GLU A 65 -2.67 -15.37 -3.34
N ILE A 66 -1.81 -14.86 -2.46
CA ILE A 66 -2.12 -13.73 -1.56
C ILE A 66 -1.14 -12.57 -1.74
N VAL A 67 -1.56 -11.38 -1.33
CA VAL A 67 -0.69 -10.19 -1.29
C VAL A 67 -0.40 -9.81 0.14
N VAL A 68 0.86 -9.51 0.46
CA VAL A 68 1.28 -8.95 1.74
C VAL A 68 1.86 -7.55 1.53
N LEU A 69 1.29 -6.57 2.24
CA LEU A 69 1.73 -5.18 2.21
C LEU A 69 2.63 -4.88 3.42
N VAL A 70 3.78 -4.25 3.17
CA VAL A 70 4.81 -4.00 4.19
C VAL A 70 5.18 -2.51 4.20
N HIS A 71 4.86 -1.82 5.29
CA HIS A 71 5.02 -0.37 5.46
C HIS A 71 6.49 0.05 5.69
N GLY A 72 6.77 1.34 5.65
CA GLY A 72 8.09 1.93 5.81
C GLY A 72 8.47 2.20 7.26
N THR A 73 9.55 2.98 7.43
CA THR A 73 10.09 3.40 8.73
C THR A 73 9.16 4.37 9.44
N ASP A 74 9.01 4.21 10.76
CA ASP A 74 8.26 5.13 11.61
C ASP A 74 6.81 5.36 11.14
N ALA A 75 6.24 4.32 10.55
CA ALA A 75 4.94 4.37 9.89
C ALA A 75 4.10 3.17 10.29
N THR A 76 2.80 3.25 10.01
CA THR A 76 1.89 2.12 10.09
C THR A 76 1.51 1.67 8.69
N PHE A 77 0.94 0.48 8.60
CA PHE A 77 0.35 0.04 7.34
C PHE A 77 -0.79 0.95 6.85
N TYR A 78 -1.58 1.57 7.72
CA TYR A 78 -2.69 2.42 7.26
C TYR A 78 -2.14 3.75 6.71
N ALA A 79 -1.10 4.30 7.35
CA ALA A 79 -0.42 5.49 6.86
C ALA A 79 0.17 5.27 5.46
N ASP A 80 0.76 4.11 5.18
CA ASP A 80 1.45 3.86 3.91
C ASP A 80 0.60 3.16 2.85
N HIS A 81 -0.29 2.26 3.26
CA HIS A 81 -0.90 1.29 2.34
C HIS A 81 -2.42 1.38 2.30
N ALA A 82 -3.03 2.44 2.83
CA ALA A 82 -4.49 2.48 2.85
C ALA A 82 -5.13 2.45 1.46
N LEU A 83 -4.61 3.25 0.53
CA LEU A 83 -5.14 3.27 -0.83
C LEU A 83 -4.78 1.99 -1.61
N ILE A 84 -3.54 1.50 -1.49
CA ILE A 84 -3.11 0.25 -2.14
C ILE A 84 -3.95 -0.93 -1.61
N GLY A 85 -4.06 -1.08 -0.30
CA GLY A 85 -4.77 -2.17 0.35
C GLY A 85 -6.24 -2.23 -0.03
N GLU A 86 -6.95 -1.09 0.01
CA GLU A 86 -8.35 -1.03 -0.39
C GLU A 86 -8.53 -1.29 -1.90
N THR A 87 -7.65 -0.75 -2.74
CA THR A 87 -7.69 -0.96 -4.20
C THR A 87 -7.54 -2.45 -4.55
N LEU A 88 -6.57 -3.12 -3.93
CA LEU A 88 -6.30 -4.53 -4.17
C LEU A 88 -7.41 -5.43 -3.63
N ALA A 89 -7.90 -5.16 -2.41
CA ALA A 89 -9.00 -5.92 -1.82
C ALA A 89 -10.28 -5.81 -2.67
N ARG A 90 -10.61 -4.61 -3.16
CA ARG A 90 -11.75 -4.40 -4.06
C ARG A 90 -11.58 -5.01 -5.44
N SER A 91 -10.33 -5.23 -5.86
CA SER A 91 -10.00 -5.95 -7.08
C SER A 91 -10.01 -7.47 -6.91
N GLY A 92 -10.38 -7.98 -5.73
CA GLY A 92 -10.54 -9.40 -5.43
C GLY A 92 -9.30 -10.09 -4.85
N TRP A 93 -8.23 -9.35 -4.54
CA TRP A 93 -7.06 -9.94 -3.88
C TRP A 93 -7.32 -10.18 -2.39
N CYS A 94 -6.84 -11.31 -1.89
CA CYS A 94 -6.67 -11.50 -0.45
C CYS A 94 -5.41 -10.76 0.02
N VAL A 95 -5.62 -9.61 0.68
CA VAL A 95 -4.57 -8.70 1.11
C VAL A 95 -4.34 -8.82 2.61
N TYR A 96 -3.09 -9.07 3.01
CA TYR A 96 -2.66 -9.21 4.39
C TYR A 96 -1.62 -8.17 4.78
N ARG A 97 -1.61 -7.81 6.06
CA ARG A 97 -0.70 -6.81 6.63
C ARG A 97 -0.56 -6.97 8.15
N ILE A 98 0.48 -6.37 8.71
CA ILE A 98 0.63 -6.07 10.15
C ILE A 98 1.39 -4.75 10.30
N ASP A 99 1.23 -4.11 11.47
CA ASP A 99 2.21 -3.14 11.94
C ASP A 99 3.38 -3.90 12.60
N TYR A 100 4.57 -3.77 12.05
CA TYR A 100 5.74 -4.55 12.44
C TYR A 100 6.81 -3.70 13.16
N GLY A 101 7.68 -4.35 13.90
CA GLY A 101 8.91 -3.74 14.43
C GLY A 101 8.65 -2.59 15.40
N TYR A 102 7.76 -2.77 16.36
CA TYR A 102 7.40 -1.75 17.36
C TYR A 102 8.62 -1.24 18.16
N GLY A 103 8.73 0.08 18.33
CA GLY A 103 9.76 0.77 19.12
C GLY A 103 9.49 2.27 19.20
N GLU A 104 9.92 2.93 20.29
CA GLU A 104 9.72 4.39 20.52
C GLU A 104 8.27 4.89 20.27
N ASN A 105 7.26 4.08 20.65
CA ASN A 105 5.82 4.34 20.42
C ASN A 105 5.38 4.38 18.95
N SER A 106 6.16 3.79 18.06
CA SER A 106 5.89 3.67 16.63
C SER A 106 6.31 2.28 16.11
N TYR A 107 6.35 2.10 14.80
CA TYR A 107 6.64 0.84 14.11
C TYR A 107 7.76 1.02 13.07
N GLY A 108 8.36 -0.07 12.60
CA GLY A 108 9.54 -0.02 11.72
C GLY A 108 10.85 0.40 12.43
N TRP A 109 10.91 0.20 13.76
CA TRP A 109 12.05 0.51 14.61
C TRP A 109 12.94 -0.70 14.92
N ALA A 110 12.33 -1.87 15.13
CA ALA A 110 13.04 -3.09 15.50
C ALA A 110 13.96 -3.58 14.36
N PRO A 111 14.96 -4.44 14.65
CA PRO A 111 15.85 -4.99 13.63
C PRO A 111 15.11 -5.52 12.39
N LEU A 112 15.70 -5.37 11.20
CA LEU A 112 15.04 -5.74 9.95
C LEU A 112 14.77 -7.24 9.85
N VAL A 113 15.66 -8.07 10.42
CA VAL A 113 15.51 -9.52 10.47
C VAL A 113 14.34 -9.93 11.38
N ASP A 114 14.22 -9.31 12.56
CA ASP A 114 13.10 -9.57 13.47
C ASP A 114 11.77 -9.13 12.87
N SER A 115 11.78 -8.01 12.15
CA SER A 115 10.64 -7.51 11.39
C SER A 115 10.24 -8.49 10.28
N ALA A 116 11.20 -9.03 9.52
CA ALA A 116 10.93 -10.06 8.51
C ALA A 116 10.38 -11.36 9.13
N ALA A 117 10.83 -11.73 10.33
CA ALA A 117 10.26 -12.86 11.07
C ALA A 117 8.82 -12.61 11.55
N GLN A 118 8.44 -11.37 11.85
CA GLN A 118 7.03 -11.02 12.11
C GLN A 118 6.18 -11.17 10.84
N ILE A 119 6.70 -10.71 9.70
CA ILE A 119 6.06 -10.91 8.39
C ILE A 119 5.91 -12.40 8.06
N ASP A 120 6.91 -13.23 8.38
CA ASP A 120 6.84 -14.67 8.14
C ASP A 120 5.71 -15.36 8.93
N ARG A 121 5.49 -14.93 10.17
CA ARG A 121 4.36 -15.41 10.98
C ARG A 121 3.02 -14.98 10.38
N LEU A 122 2.91 -13.73 9.92
CA LEU A 122 1.72 -13.27 9.20
C LEU A 122 1.47 -14.13 7.96
N VAL A 123 2.48 -14.36 7.11
CA VAL A 123 2.37 -15.18 5.90
C VAL A 123 1.88 -16.59 6.24
N SER A 124 2.44 -17.19 7.29
CA SER A 124 2.06 -18.53 7.73
C SER A 124 0.59 -18.59 8.15
N SER A 125 0.11 -17.60 8.91
CA SER A 125 -1.31 -17.48 9.27
C SER A 125 -2.21 -17.19 8.06
N ALA A 126 -1.76 -16.36 7.13
CA ALA A 126 -2.50 -16.01 5.92
C ALA A 126 -2.68 -17.22 5.00
N ILE A 127 -1.62 -18.00 4.77
CA ILE A 127 -1.68 -19.27 4.02
C ILE A 127 -2.62 -20.26 4.69
N ALA A 128 -2.51 -20.42 6.01
CA ALA A 128 -3.35 -21.34 6.76
C ALA A 128 -4.86 -21.00 6.70
N THR A 129 -5.20 -19.72 6.55
CA THR A 129 -6.59 -19.25 6.53
C THR A 129 -7.17 -19.12 5.12
N SER A 130 -6.36 -18.69 4.14
CA SER A 130 -6.80 -18.49 2.76
C SER A 130 -6.71 -19.74 1.88
N GLY A 131 -5.86 -20.70 2.24
CA GLY A 131 -5.50 -21.83 1.37
C GLY A 131 -4.42 -21.52 0.33
N ALA A 132 -3.88 -20.30 0.31
CA ALA A 132 -2.89 -19.89 -0.67
C ALA A 132 -1.58 -20.67 -0.54
N THR A 133 -0.89 -20.86 -1.66
CA THR A 133 0.44 -21.52 -1.68
C THR A 133 1.55 -20.56 -2.10
N ARG A 134 1.18 -19.39 -2.62
CA ARG A 134 2.10 -18.39 -3.16
C ARG A 134 1.79 -17.00 -2.64
N VAL A 135 2.83 -16.19 -2.51
CA VAL A 135 2.77 -14.88 -1.86
C VAL A 135 3.43 -13.83 -2.72
N HIS A 136 2.68 -12.76 -3.00
CA HIS A 136 3.21 -11.53 -3.57
C HIS A 136 3.51 -10.54 -2.45
N MET A 137 4.73 -10.03 -2.43
CA MET A 137 5.16 -9.02 -1.48
C MET A 137 5.17 -7.65 -2.14
N VAL A 138 4.53 -6.66 -1.51
CA VAL A 138 4.62 -5.25 -1.90
C VAL A 138 5.13 -4.48 -0.70
N GLY A 139 6.35 -3.93 -0.82
CA GLY A 139 6.99 -3.20 0.26
C GLY A 139 7.28 -1.76 -0.14
N TYR A 140 7.12 -0.84 0.81
CA TYR A 140 7.43 0.57 0.63
C TYR A 140 8.57 1.00 1.54
N SER A 141 9.54 1.77 1.01
CA SER A 141 10.69 2.28 1.77
C SER A 141 11.42 1.15 2.52
N GLN A 142 11.63 1.25 3.84
CA GLN A 142 12.14 0.16 4.67
C GLN A 142 11.39 -1.17 4.48
N GLY A 143 10.07 -1.12 4.33
CA GLY A 143 9.25 -2.30 4.10
C GLY A 143 9.60 -3.05 2.81
N ALA A 144 10.12 -2.34 1.81
CA ALA A 144 10.67 -2.97 0.61
C ALA A 144 11.89 -3.85 0.97
N THR A 145 12.76 -3.39 1.86
CA THR A 145 13.91 -4.17 2.33
C THR A 145 13.49 -5.34 3.23
N VAL A 146 12.59 -5.12 4.19
CA VAL A 146 12.07 -6.18 5.08
C VAL A 146 11.41 -7.29 4.26
N SER A 147 10.55 -6.91 3.31
CA SER A 147 9.88 -7.87 2.44
C SER A 147 10.84 -8.58 1.48
N ARG A 148 11.86 -7.89 0.94
CA ARG A 148 12.89 -8.51 0.10
C ARG A 148 13.71 -9.51 0.89
N TYR A 149 14.08 -9.18 2.12
CA TYR A 149 14.76 -10.10 3.02
C TYR A 149 13.90 -11.34 3.28
N TRP A 150 12.60 -11.18 3.55
CA TRP A 150 11.70 -12.31 3.66
C TRP A 150 11.69 -13.17 2.39
N VAL A 151 11.56 -12.54 1.21
CA VAL A 151 11.54 -13.27 -0.08
C VAL A 151 12.81 -14.09 -0.28
N ASN A 152 13.98 -13.48 -0.05
CA ASN A 152 15.27 -14.07 -0.39
C ASN A 152 15.76 -15.08 0.65
N GLU A 153 15.46 -14.86 1.93
CA GLU A 153 16.07 -15.62 3.04
C GLU A 153 15.06 -16.48 3.82
N MET A 154 13.76 -16.15 3.83
CA MET A 154 12.76 -16.78 4.70
C MET A 154 11.56 -17.40 3.96
N SER A 155 11.40 -17.13 2.66
CA SER A 155 10.19 -17.53 1.96
C SER A 155 10.05 -19.04 1.83
N HIS A 156 11.16 -19.79 1.87
CA HIS A 156 11.18 -21.25 1.73
C HIS A 156 10.36 -21.74 0.52
N GLY A 157 10.44 -21.02 -0.60
CA GLY A 157 9.72 -21.36 -1.83
C GLY A 157 8.27 -20.88 -1.90
N ARG A 158 7.79 -20.06 -0.95
CA ARG A 158 6.43 -19.49 -0.95
C ARG A 158 6.30 -18.18 -1.73
N ALA A 159 7.40 -17.49 -2.04
CA ALA A 159 7.35 -16.19 -2.72
C ALA A 159 7.09 -16.32 -4.24
N ALA A 160 6.03 -15.69 -4.74
CA ALA A 160 5.75 -15.53 -6.18
C ALA A 160 6.41 -14.30 -6.79
N SER A 161 6.29 -13.17 -6.11
CA SER A 161 6.93 -11.94 -6.58
C SER A 161 7.22 -10.97 -5.45
N TRP A 162 8.10 -10.01 -5.74
CA TRP A 162 8.38 -8.85 -4.90
C TRP A 162 8.26 -7.56 -5.71
N PHE A 163 7.58 -6.56 -5.15
CA PHE A 163 7.47 -5.21 -5.70
C PHE A 163 7.92 -4.19 -4.66
N GLY A 164 9.05 -3.52 -4.91
CA GLY A 164 9.62 -2.52 -4.02
C GLY A 164 9.32 -1.08 -4.46
N LEU A 165 8.58 -0.33 -3.65
CA LEU A 165 8.31 1.10 -3.84
C LEU A 165 9.34 1.92 -3.07
N GLY A 166 10.04 2.85 -3.73
CA GLY A 166 11.02 3.68 -3.03
C GLY A 166 12.05 2.83 -2.26
N SER A 167 12.50 1.72 -2.86
CA SER A 167 13.26 0.70 -2.12
C SER A 167 14.70 1.14 -1.88
N PRO A 168 15.24 1.09 -0.65
CA PRO A 168 16.66 1.29 -0.39
C PRO A 168 17.42 0.00 -0.70
N THR A 169 17.51 -0.34 -1.99
CA THR A 169 17.97 -1.65 -2.48
C THR A 169 19.40 -1.96 -2.07
N ASN A 170 20.26 -0.94 -2.06
CA ASN A 170 21.67 -1.04 -1.65
C ASN A 170 21.92 -0.53 -0.21
N GLY A 171 20.84 -0.31 0.56
CA GLY A 171 20.90 0.39 1.83
C GLY A 171 20.93 1.90 1.68
N VAL A 172 21.10 2.59 2.81
CA VAL A 172 21.23 4.04 2.88
C VAL A 172 22.66 4.42 3.24
N ASN A 173 23.15 5.49 2.62
CA ASN A 173 24.39 6.13 3.02
C ASN A 173 24.04 7.22 4.02
N LEU A 174 24.34 6.98 5.31
CA LEU A 174 24.17 7.97 6.38
C LEU A 174 25.56 8.49 6.78
N PRO A 175 25.98 9.68 6.34
CA PRO A 175 27.24 10.26 6.77
C PRO A 175 27.25 10.42 8.30
N GLY A 176 28.22 9.81 9.00
CA GLY A 176 28.42 9.97 10.44
C GLY A 176 27.71 8.97 11.36
N ILE A 177 26.94 8.01 10.83
CA ILE A 177 26.33 6.97 11.67
C ILE A 177 27.37 6.02 12.27
N ASP A 178 28.46 5.78 11.54
CA ASP A 178 29.66 5.08 12.01
C ASP A 178 30.28 5.80 13.21
N GLN A 179 30.41 7.13 13.15
CA GLN A 179 30.95 7.95 14.23
C GLN A 179 30.04 7.91 15.48
N GLN A 180 28.71 7.95 15.31
CA GLN A 180 27.75 7.86 16.42
C GLN A 180 27.70 6.47 17.08
N LEU A 181 27.80 5.38 16.31
CA LEU A 181 27.90 4.01 16.84
C LEU A 181 29.16 3.81 17.71
N HIS A 182 30.17 4.67 17.57
CA HIS A 182 31.43 4.64 18.33
C HIS A 182 31.52 5.68 19.47
N THR A 183 30.50 6.52 19.68
CA THR A 183 30.50 7.50 20.80
C THR A 183 29.91 6.94 22.10
N SER A 184 30.63 7.14 23.20
CA SER A 184 30.38 6.56 24.53
C SER A 184 29.09 7.04 25.22
N SER A 185 28.23 6.09 25.59
CA SER A 185 27.26 5.96 26.71
C SER A 185 26.51 7.16 27.35
N ALA A 186 26.74 8.42 26.97
CA ALA A 186 26.12 9.58 27.64
C ALA A 186 25.33 10.52 26.70
N GLN A 187 25.28 10.24 25.40
CA GLN A 187 24.49 10.99 24.40
C GLN A 187 23.79 10.06 23.40
N GLN A 188 23.24 8.93 23.85
CA GLN A 188 22.48 8.03 22.98
C GLN A 188 21.15 8.70 22.60
N SER A 189 21.15 9.47 21.51
CA SER A 189 20.00 9.46 20.61
C SER A 189 19.77 7.99 20.25
N VAL A 190 18.64 7.40 20.63
CA VAL A 190 18.32 5.99 20.34
C VAL A 190 18.24 5.86 18.83
N ILE A 191 19.34 5.42 18.20
CA ILE A 191 19.33 5.08 16.79
C ILE A 191 18.48 3.81 16.68
N ALA A 192 17.38 3.89 15.92
CA ALA A 192 16.55 2.74 15.65
C ALA A 192 17.41 1.57 15.14
N PRO A 193 17.34 0.36 15.71
CA PRO A 193 18.07 -0.80 15.21
C PRO A 193 17.85 -1.06 13.71
N ALA A 194 16.63 -0.84 13.22
CA ALA A 194 16.31 -0.91 11.79
C ALA A 194 17.18 0.01 10.92
N LEU A 195 17.54 1.19 11.43
CA LEU A 195 18.36 2.16 10.70
C LEU A 195 19.81 1.67 10.58
N VAL A 196 20.34 1.02 11.63
CA VAL A 196 21.67 0.40 11.62
C VAL A 196 21.73 -0.72 10.59
N ASP A 197 20.71 -1.57 10.55
CA ASP A 197 20.60 -2.65 9.58
C ASP A 197 20.47 -2.14 8.13
N HIS A 198 19.98 -0.91 7.93
CA HIS A 198 19.85 -0.29 6.62
C HIS A 198 21.14 0.34 6.09
N VAL A 199 22.15 0.56 6.92
CA VAL A 199 23.41 1.18 6.48
C VAL A 199 24.07 0.32 5.40
N GLY A 200 24.52 0.95 4.32
CA GLY A 200 25.27 0.28 3.27
C GLY A 200 26.44 -0.54 3.84
N GLY A 201 26.51 -1.83 3.50
CA GLY A 201 27.53 -2.75 4.02
C GLY A 201 27.21 -3.42 5.37
N SER A 202 26.05 -3.14 5.97
CA SER A 202 25.52 -3.93 7.10
C SER A 202 25.42 -5.43 6.74
N GLU A 203 25.25 -6.29 7.75
CA GLU A 203 25.09 -7.73 7.50
C GLU A 203 23.85 -8.04 6.64
N VAL A 204 22.72 -7.40 6.95
CA VAL A 204 21.47 -7.54 6.19
C VAL A 204 21.67 -7.08 4.75
N MET A 205 22.34 -5.94 4.52
CA MET A 205 22.60 -5.43 3.17
C MET A 205 23.61 -6.27 2.39
N ARG A 206 24.61 -6.85 3.06
CA ARG A 206 25.53 -7.81 2.43
C ARG A 206 24.84 -9.10 2.02
N SER A 207 23.98 -9.66 2.86
CA SER A 207 23.17 -10.85 2.51
C SER A 207 22.30 -10.58 1.29
N LEU A 208 21.56 -9.47 1.28
CA LEU A 208 20.72 -9.08 0.15
C LEU A 208 21.50 -8.73 -1.14
N ALA A 209 22.76 -8.32 -1.02
CA ALA A 209 23.63 -8.11 -2.18
C ALA A 209 24.18 -9.42 -2.76
N GLN A 210 24.40 -10.44 -1.93
CA GLN A 210 24.91 -11.76 -2.36
C GLN A 210 23.87 -12.54 -3.15
N THR A 211 22.61 -12.47 -2.71
CA THR A 211 21.49 -13.13 -3.37
C THR A 211 20.50 -12.06 -3.82
N PRO A 212 20.76 -11.36 -4.95
CA PRO A 212 19.96 -10.20 -5.30
C PRO A 212 18.52 -10.58 -5.67
N ILE A 213 18.37 -11.69 -6.41
CA ILE A 213 17.11 -12.29 -6.85
C ILE A 213 17.14 -13.81 -6.64
N ILE A 214 15.97 -14.41 -6.44
CA ILE A 214 15.78 -15.87 -6.38
C ILE A 214 15.18 -16.37 -7.70
N GLU A 215 15.70 -17.49 -8.21
CA GLU A 215 15.17 -18.14 -9.41
C GLU A 215 13.69 -18.52 -9.23
N GLY A 216 12.86 -18.24 -10.25
CA GLY A 216 11.42 -18.50 -10.21
C GLY A 216 10.61 -17.47 -9.42
N VAL A 217 11.24 -16.43 -8.87
CA VAL A 217 10.55 -15.29 -8.22
C VAL A 217 10.70 -14.05 -9.10
N ARG A 218 9.60 -13.34 -9.34
CA ARG A 218 9.61 -12.10 -10.11
C ARG A 218 9.94 -10.91 -9.21
N TYR A 219 10.77 -9.97 -9.69
CA TYR A 219 11.12 -8.76 -8.94
C TYR A 219 10.84 -7.51 -9.77
N ALA A 220 10.25 -6.50 -9.13
CA ALA A 220 10.10 -5.17 -9.68
C ALA A 220 10.47 -4.10 -8.64
N THR A 221 11.04 -2.99 -9.10
CA THR A 221 11.21 -1.77 -8.31
C THR A 221 10.50 -0.62 -9.01
N PHE A 222 9.95 0.29 -8.22
CA PHE A 222 9.35 1.52 -8.71
C PHE A 222 9.83 2.69 -7.86
N GLY A 223 10.62 3.57 -8.49
CA GLY A 223 11.23 4.73 -7.83
C GLY A 223 10.91 6.06 -8.52
N SER A 224 11.36 7.15 -7.90
CA SER A 224 11.27 8.50 -8.46
C SER A 224 12.63 9.17 -8.51
N ARG A 225 12.90 9.93 -9.58
CA ARG A 225 14.08 10.83 -9.67
C ARG A 225 14.03 11.96 -8.64
N PHE A 226 12.83 12.29 -8.18
CA PHE A 226 12.58 13.34 -7.20
C PHE A 226 12.32 12.77 -5.80
N ASP A 227 12.72 11.53 -5.57
CA ASP A 227 12.79 10.97 -4.24
C ASP A 227 13.83 11.76 -3.40
N GLY A 228 13.33 12.49 -2.40
CA GLY A 228 14.14 13.31 -1.50
C GLY A 228 14.70 12.54 -0.29
N VAL A 229 14.38 11.25 -0.17
CA VAL A 229 14.85 10.37 0.92
C VAL A 229 15.94 9.44 0.39
N LEU A 230 15.75 8.89 -0.80
CA LEU A 230 16.66 7.94 -1.44
C LEU A 230 17.06 8.44 -2.83
N VAL A 231 18.34 8.36 -3.17
CA VAL A 231 18.80 8.65 -4.53
C VAL A 231 18.27 7.57 -5.48
N ALA A 232 17.70 7.97 -6.63
CA ALA A 232 17.01 7.05 -7.54
C ALA A 232 17.88 5.87 -8.06
N ILE A 233 19.20 6.04 -8.16
CA ILE A 233 20.11 4.96 -8.56
C ILE A 233 20.17 3.84 -7.50
N ASP A 234 20.02 4.19 -6.23
CA ASP A 234 20.09 3.26 -5.10
C ASP A 234 18.81 2.42 -4.95
N GLN A 235 17.79 2.72 -5.76
CA GLN A 235 16.53 2.01 -5.81
C GLN A 235 16.47 0.91 -6.87
N ARG A 236 17.51 0.79 -7.70
CA ARG A 236 17.56 -0.22 -8.76
C ARG A 236 18.07 -1.56 -8.22
N LEU A 237 17.36 -2.63 -8.56
CA LEU A 237 17.75 -4.01 -8.27
C LEU A 237 18.23 -4.71 -9.56
N PRO A 238 19.50 -5.13 -9.64
CA PRO A 238 19.99 -5.92 -10.76
C PRO A 238 19.15 -7.19 -10.97
N GLY A 239 18.77 -7.46 -12.23
CA GLY A 239 17.94 -8.61 -12.60
C GLY A 239 16.43 -8.44 -12.36
N ALA A 240 15.98 -7.28 -11.85
CA ALA A 240 14.57 -6.95 -11.69
C ALA A 240 14.03 -6.04 -12.82
N THR A 241 12.70 -5.94 -12.91
CA THR A 241 12.03 -4.88 -13.69
C THR A 241 12.14 -3.56 -12.93
N ASN A 242 12.97 -2.63 -13.41
CA ASN A 242 13.25 -1.38 -12.71
C ASN A 242 12.52 -0.22 -13.39
N ILE A 243 11.56 0.39 -12.70
CA ILE A 243 10.74 1.49 -13.22
C ILE A 243 11.10 2.79 -12.50
N VAL A 244 11.23 3.85 -13.29
CA VAL A 244 11.37 5.21 -12.79
C VAL A 244 10.12 5.98 -13.20
N LEU A 245 9.44 6.61 -12.24
CA LEU A 245 8.18 7.33 -12.45
C LEU A 245 8.27 8.29 -13.64
N GLN A 246 9.36 9.04 -13.74
CA GLN A 246 9.54 10.03 -14.80
C GLN A 246 9.84 9.44 -16.18
N ASP A 247 10.14 8.15 -16.30
CA ASP A 247 10.26 7.47 -17.59
C ASP A 247 8.88 7.12 -18.18
N VAL A 248 7.89 6.92 -17.31
CA VAL A 248 6.51 6.57 -17.72
C VAL A 248 5.57 7.78 -17.66
N CYS A 249 5.84 8.75 -16.79
CA CYS A 249 5.10 9.99 -16.68
C CYS A 249 6.05 11.18 -16.39
N PRO A 250 6.66 11.79 -17.42
CA PRO A 250 7.63 12.88 -17.24
C PRO A 250 7.10 14.12 -16.51
N ALA A 251 5.79 14.35 -16.54
CA ALA A 251 5.14 15.49 -15.89
C ALA A 251 4.82 15.26 -14.41
N ASP A 252 5.00 14.03 -13.91
CA ASP A 252 4.83 13.72 -12.49
C ASP A 252 6.18 13.90 -11.78
N LEU A 253 6.28 14.98 -10.99
CA LEU A 253 7.50 15.32 -10.24
C LEU A 253 7.40 14.91 -8.76
N SER A 254 6.47 14.01 -8.42
CA SER A 254 6.29 13.55 -7.05
C SER A 254 7.43 12.64 -6.58
N GLY A 255 7.67 12.63 -5.27
CA GLY A 255 8.79 11.93 -4.63
C GLY A 255 8.33 10.81 -3.69
N HIS A 256 9.26 10.38 -2.82
CA HIS A 256 9.14 9.22 -1.90
C HIS A 256 7.74 9.04 -1.31
N PHE A 257 7.26 10.07 -0.60
CA PHE A 257 6.06 10.00 0.21
C PHE A 257 4.75 9.92 -0.57
N PHE A 258 4.76 10.23 -1.86
CA PHE A 258 3.56 10.10 -2.69
C PHE A 258 3.51 8.79 -3.47
N LEU A 259 4.62 8.06 -3.61
CA LEU A 259 4.66 6.77 -4.30
C LEU A 259 3.52 5.81 -3.90
N PRO A 260 3.23 5.56 -2.61
CA PRO A 260 2.14 4.66 -2.23
C PRO A 260 0.74 5.14 -2.60
N TYR A 261 0.56 6.44 -2.87
CA TYR A 261 -0.71 7.05 -3.23
C TYR A 261 -0.79 7.45 -4.70
N ASN A 262 0.27 7.23 -5.46
CA ASN A 262 0.37 7.65 -6.84
C ASN A 262 -0.45 6.70 -7.74
N PRO A 263 -1.44 7.19 -8.51
CA PRO A 263 -2.26 6.33 -9.38
C PRO A 263 -1.44 5.55 -10.42
N THR A 264 -0.34 6.13 -10.92
CA THR A 264 0.60 5.48 -11.84
C THR A 264 1.25 4.26 -11.18
N VAL A 265 1.65 4.41 -9.92
CA VAL A 265 2.30 3.34 -9.14
C VAL A 265 1.29 2.25 -8.77
N ILE A 266 0.10 2.64 -8.32
CA ILE A 266 -0.95 1.69 -7.94
C ILE A 266 -1.38 0.84 -9.15
N GLU A 267 -1.55 1.46 -10.32
CA GLU A 267 -1.83 0.71 -11.55
C GLU A 267 -0.69 -0.24 -11.91
N ALA A 268 0.57 0.15 -11.72
CA ALA A 268 1.70 -0.73 -11.95
C ALA A 268 1.70 -1.95 -11.01
N ILE A 269 1.33 -1.76 -9.73
CA ILE A 269 1.16 -2.87 -8.77
C ILE A 269 0.05 -3.80 -9.23
N VAL A 270 -1.10 -3.25 -9.65
CA VAL A 270 -2.24 -4.04 -10.12
C VAL A 270 -1.87 -4.88 -11.35
N GLN A 271 -1.23 -4.28 -12.36
CA GLN A 271 -0.76 -5.00 -13.55
C GLN A 271 0.28 -6.06 -13.20
N TRP A 272 1.25 -5.73 -12.34
CA TRP A 272 2.27 -6.67 -11.91
C TRP A 272 1.73 -7.93 -11.22
N LEU A 273 0.75 -7.72 -10.34
CA LEU A 273 0.09 -8.80 -9.62
C LEU A 273 -0.78 -9.65 -10.56
N ARG A 274 -1.55 -9.01 -11.44
CA ARG A 274 -2.48 -9.69 -12.37
C ARG A 274 -1.79 -10.40 -13.53
N ASP A 275 -0.86 -9.71 -14.19
CA ASP A 275 -0.39 -10.10 -15.52
C ASP A 275 1.03 -10.65 -15.52
N GLY A 276 1.78 -10.45 -14.44
CA GLY A 276 3.19 -10.80 -14.45
C GLY A 276 4.13 -9.69 -14.89
N GLU A 277 3.58 -8.68 -15.58
CA GLU A 277 4.29 -7.66 -16.34
C GLU A 277 3.62 -6.29 -16.15
N ILE A 278 4.32 -5.22 -16.54
CA ILE A 278 3.85 -3.84 -16.42
C ILE A 278 3.84 -3.22 -17.81
N GLY A 279 2.65 -2.84 -18.26
CA GLY A 279 2.40 -2.28 -19.58
C GLY A 279 2.33 -0.76 -19.55
N THR A 280 1.35 -0.21 -20.29
CA THR A 280 1.12 1.24 -20.31
C THR A 280 0.48 1.69 -19.01
N LEU A 281 1.02 2.76 -18.42
CA LEU A 281 0.57 3.33 -17.16
C LEU A 281 -0.09 4.69 -17.39
N PRO A 282 -1.08 5.07 -16.55
CA PRO A 282 -1.66 6.40 -16.60
C PRO A 282 -0.61 7.46 -16.25
N CYS A 283 -0.76 8.66 -16.77
CA CYS A 283 0.11 9.79 -16.42
C CYS A 283 -0.73 10.96 -15.94
N GLN A 284 -0.47 11.39 -14.71
CA GLN A 284 -1.08 12.58 -14.12
C GLN A 284 0.04 13.53 -13.65
N PRO A 285 0.10 14.76 -14.16
CA PRO A 285 1.08 15.74 -13.70
C PRO A 285 0.97 15.99 -12.20
N ARG A 286 2.13 16.10 -11.53
CA ARG A 286 2.24 16.45 -10.10
C ARG A 286 3.41 17.40 -9.92
N ALA A 287 3.21 18.41 -9.08
CA ALA A 287 4.27 19.37 -8.75
C ALA A 287 5.39 18.71 -7.93
N LEU A 288 6.59 19.26 -8.02
CA LEU A 288 7.71 18.84 -7.19
C LEU A 288 7.37 19.01 -5.71
N GLY A 289 7.64 17.98 -4.90
CA GLY A 289 7.34 18.01 -3.46
C GLY A 289 5.86 17.79 -3.11
N HIS A 290 5.02 17.36 -4.07
CA HIS A 290 3.63 16.99 -3.80
C HIS A 290 3.53 16.01 -2.62
N GLY A 291 2.69 16.35 -1.64
CA GLY A 291 2.48 15.59 -0.40
C GLY A 291 3.50 15.83 0.72
N VAL A 292 4.65 16.47 0.46
CA VAL A 292 5.69 16.70 1.48
C VAL A 292 5.30 17.79 2.48
N ALA A 293 4.78 18.91 1.99
CA ALA A 293 4.34 20.01 2.87
C ALA A 293 3.21 19.56 3.80
N ASP A 294 2.25 18.80 3.28
CA ASP A 294 1.12 18.30 4.05
C ASP A 294 1.58 17.36 5.19
N LEU A 295 2.60 16.54 4.94
CA LEU A 295 3.20 15.69 5.97
C LEU A 295 3.89 16.50 7.04
N ALA A 296 4.69 17.49 6.66
CA ALA A 296 5.34 18.37 7.61
C ALA A 296 4.32 19.08 8.52
N ILE A 297 3.15 19.43 8.00
CA ILE A 297 2.09 20.04 8.81
C ILE A 297 1.45 18.99 9.73
N VAL A 298 1.08 17.81 9.22
CA VAL A 298 0.46 16.75 10.04
C VAL A 298 1.40 16.29 11.18
N SER A 299 2.69 16.12 10.91
CA SER A 299 3.69 15.71 11.91
C SER A 299 3.95 16.78 12.97
N ASN A 300 3.90 18.07 12.60
CA ASN A 300 4.17 19.17 13.55
C ASN A 300 2.94 19.65 14.34
N PHE A 301 1.72 19.40 13.83
CA PHE A 301 0.49 19.98 14.39
C PHE A 301 -0.57 18.96 14.84
N GLY A 302 -0.26 17.66 14.84
CA GLY A 302 -0.98 16.55 15.50
C GLY A 302 -2.51 16.71 15.70
N ASN A 303 -3.31 15.99 14.92
CA ASN A 303 -4.73 15.65 15.17
C ASN A 303 -5.72 16.76 15.59
N GLY A 304 -5.39 18.04 15.39
CA GLY A 304 -6.22 19.15 15.90
C GLY A 304 -6.86 20.01 14.83
N GLN A 305 -6.08 20.50 13.86
CA GLN A 305 -6.54 21.54 12.94
C GLN A 305 -5.52 21.68 11.80
N LEU A 306 -5.80 21.08 10.64
CA LEU A 306 -5.26 21.64 9.40
C LEU A 306 -6.15 22.82 8.99
N PRO A 307 -5.59 23.95 8.54
CA PRO A 307 -6.36 24.89 7.74
C PRO A 307 -6.88 24.16 6.48
N PRO A 308 -7.99 24.61 5.87
CA PRO A 308 -8.59 23.96 4.70
C PRO A 308 -7.55 23.72 3.60
N PRO A 309 -7.73 22.67 2.77
CA PRO A 309 -6.77 22.30 1.74
C PRO A 309 -6.39 23.51 0.89
N VAL A 310 -5.09 23.70 0.69
CA VAL A 310 -4.58 24.73 -0.20
C VAL A 310 -4.96 24.31 -1.62
N VAL A 311 -6.05 24.87 -2.13
CA VAL A 311 -6.42 24.76 -3.53
C VAL A 311 -5.37 25.53 -4.33
N TYR A 312 -4.41 24.81 -4.90
CA TYR A 312 -3.49 25.40 -5.85
C TYR A 312 -4.31 25.89 -7.05
N PRO A 313 -4.26 27.18 -7.40
CA PRO A 313 -4.95 27.67 -8.58
C PRO A 313 -4.39 26.95 -9.82
N PRO A 314 -5.22 26.68 -10.84
CA PRO A 314 -4.72 26.17 -12.10
C PRO A 314 -3.64 27.14 -12.62
N SER A 315 -2.47 26.59 -12.97
CA SER A 315 -1.38 27.37 -13.55
C SER A 315 -1.88 28.16 -14.78
N PRO A 316 -1.44 29.41 -14.97
CA PRO A 316 -1.89 30.29 -16.05
C PRO A 316 -1.55 29.78 -17.45
#